data_AF-A0A3C2B9Z4-F1
#
_entry.id   AF-A0A3C2B9Z4-F1
#
_cell.length_a   1.000
_cell.length_b   1.000
_cell.length_c   1.000
_cell.angle_alpha   90.00
_cell.angle_beta   90.00
_cell.angle_gamma   90.00
#
_symmetry.space_group_name_H-M   'P 1'
#
loop_
_entity.id
_entity.type
_entity.pdbx_description
1 polymer ?
#
loop_
_entity_poly.entity_id
_entity_poly.type
_entity_poly.pdbx_seq_one_letter_code
_entity_poly.pdbx_strand_id
1 'polypeptide(L)'
;SDGDDFSNPDYIEFFRILKKSIPEKRILEISFTSSKNKKICHRFLPLKLEYSPKNDKFRLICFMISEGKAFKQYIINLSRITAIKDTGKIFNGNIPEICGNTESVCVEVSSERNGIERFMLEFAGYEKITEFNEENGKCTAE
;
A
#
# COMPACT_ATOMS: atom_id res chain seq x y z
N SER A 1 12.21 16.57 -1.94
CA SER A 1 12.14 15.12 -2.19
C SER A 1 10.85 14.84 -2.96
N ASP A 2 10.74 13.69 -3.64
CA ASP A 2 9.45 13.24 -4.20
C ASP A 2 8.59 12.52 -3.16
N GLY A 3 9.07 12.31 -1.93
CA GLY A 3 8.33 11.65 -0.84
C GLY A 3 7.11 12.42 -0.33
N ASP A 4 6.33 11.77 0.53
CA ASP A 4 5.22 12.44 1.22
C ASP A 4 5.74 13.53 2.19
N ASP A 5 4.95 14.58 2.40
CA ASP A 5 5.28 15.63 3.36
C ASP A 5 4.85 15.21 4.78
N PHE A 6 5.76 14.57 5.51
CA PHE A 6 5.51 14.13 6.89
C PHE A 6 5.45 15.27 7.92
N SER A 7 5.79 16.50 7.52
CA SER A 7 5.69 17.68 8.39
C SER A 7 4.34 18.39 8.27
N ASN A 8 3.55 18.04 7.24
CA ASN A 8 2.24 18.63 7.02
C ASN A 8 1.26 18.21 8.14
N PRO A 9 0.65 19.17 8.85
CA PRO A 9 -0.25 18.87 9.97
C PRO A 9 -1.51 18.11 9.53
N ASP A 10 -2.07 18.43 8.36
CA ASP A 10 -3.24 17.72 7.80
C ASP A 10 -2.87 16.28 7.46
N TYR A 11 -1.67 16.06 6.88
CA TYR A 11 -1.17 14.72 6.59
C TYR A 11 -1.03 13.87 7.86
N ILE A 12 -0.42 14.43 8.91
CA ILE A 12 -0.27 13.77 10.21
C ILE A 12 -1.64 13.42 10.79
N GLU A 13 -2.60 14.33 10.72
CA GLU A 13 -3.95 14.11 11.23
C GLU A 13 -4.67 13.01 10.45
N PHE A 14 -4.61 13.04 9.11
CA PHE A 14 -5.18 12.00 8.27
C PHE A 14 -4.57 10.63 8.58
N PHE A 15 -3.24 10.57 8.76
CA PHE A 15 -2.56 9.33 9.16
C PHE A 15 -3.08 8.81 10.49
N ARG A 16 -3.24 9.67 11.51
CA ARG A 16 -3.76 9.30 12.83
C ARG A 16 -5.20 8.79 12.77
N ILE A 17 -6.07 9.49 12.03
CA ILE A 17 -7.46 9.07 11.81
C ILE A 17 -7.50 7.69 11.18
N LEU A 18 -6.71 7.45 10.13
CA LEU A 18 -6.66 6.15 9.45
C LEU A 18 -6.13 5.06 10.37
N LYS A 19 -5.02 5.31 11.09
CA LYS A 19 -4.42 4.37 12.04
C LYS A 19 -5.42 3.91 13.11
N LYS A 20 -6.27 4.82 13.61
CA LYS A 20 -7.32 4.49 14.58
C LYS A 20 -8.51 3.76 13.94
N SER A 21 -8.91 4.18 12.74
CA SER A 21 -10.16 3.73 12.10
C SER A 21 -10.07 2.32 11.51
N ILE A 22 -8.88 1.91 11.05
CA ILE A 22 -8.64 0.60 10.43
C ILE A 22 -9.00 -0.57 11.37
N PRO A 23 -8.43 -0.68 12.59
CA PRO A 23 -8.74 -1.81 13.49
C PRO A 23 -10.21 -1.84 13.92
N GLU A 24 -10.83 -0.66 14.01
CA GLU A 24 -12.25 -0.51 14.37
C GLU A 24 -13.22 -0.73 13.19
N LYS A 25 -12.70 -0.99 11.97
CA LYS A 25 -13.48 -1.13 10.73
C LYS A 25 -14.45 0.04 10.50
N ARG A 26 -14.02 1.27 10.86
CA ARG A 26 -14.85 2.47 10.69
C ARG A 26 -15.00 2.84 9.23
N ILE A 27 -16.21 3.22 8.84
CA ILE A 27 -16.49 3.78 7.52
C ILE A 27 -16.14 5.27 7.56
N LEU A 28 -15.26 5.69 6.65
CA LEU A 28 -14.82 7.07 6.52
C LEU A 28 -15.31 7.66 5.21
N GLU A 29 -15.71 8.93 5.22
CA GLU A 29 -15.83 9.72 4.00
C GLU A 29 -14.45 10.31 3.68
N ILE A 30 -13.89 9.96 2.52
CA ILE A 30 -12.55 10.36 2.11
C ILE A 30 -12.64 11.13 0.81
N SER A 31 -12.06 12.33 0.80
CA SER A 31 -11.86 13.16 -0.39
C SER A 31 -10.41 13.13 -0.82
N PHE A 32 -10.16 12.94 -2.12
CA PHE A 32 -8.81 12.96 -2.68
C PHE A 32 -8.80 13.38 -4.15
N THR A 33 -7.63 13.80 -4.63
CA THR A 33 -7.41 14.08 -6.05
C THR A 33 -6.83 12.85 -6.74
N SER A 34 -7.50 12.34 -7.76
CA SER A 34 -7.01 11.20 -8.57
C SER A 34 -5.79 11.58 -9.41
N SER A 35 -5.10 10.57 -9.98
CA SER A 35 -3.99 10.79 -10.93
C SER A 35 -4.38 11.59 -12.17
N LYS A 36 -5.67 11.62 -12.53
CA LYS A 36 -6.22 12.41 -13.64
C LYS A 36 -6.75 13.78 -13.19
N ASN A 37 -6.32 14.28 -12.03
CA ASN A 37 -6.75 15.54 -11.43
C ASN A 37 -8.26 15.69 -11.18
N LYS A 38 -9.01 14.57 -11.14
CA LYS A 38 -10.42 14.58 -10.73
C LYS A 38 -10.51 14.49 -9.21
N LYS A 39 -11.32 15.37 -8.61
CA LYS A 39 -11.71 15.29 -7.20
C LYS A 39 -12.68 14.12 -7.02
N ILE A 40 -12.38 13.24 -6.07
CA ILE A 40 -13.21 12.09 -5.71
C ILE A 40 -13.59 12.25 -4.25
N CYS A 41 -14.85 12.00 -3.92
CA CYS A 41 -15.35 11.96 -2.55
C CYS A 41 -16.37 10.83 -2.42
N HIS A 42 -16.05 9.82 -1.60
CA HIS A 42 -16.93 8.67 -1.34
C HIS A 42 -16.73 8.14 0.08
N ARG A 43 -17.57 7.18 0.46
CA ARG A 43 -17.40 6.39 1.68
C ARG A 43 -16.49 5.21 1.40
N PHE A 44 -15.53 4.99 2.30
CA PHE A 44 -14.55 3.93 2.22
C PHE A 44 -14.45 3.18 3.55
N LEU A 45 -14.18 1.90 3.44
CA LEU A 45 -13.67 1.05 4.51
C LEU A 45 -12.15 0.98 4.37
N PRO A 46 -11.37 1.68 5.21
CA PRO A 46 -9.92 1.56 5.21
C PRO A 46 -9.49 0.20 5.77
N LEU A 47 -8.52 -0.45 5.13
CA LEU A 47 -8.05 -1.79 5.52
C LEU A 47 -6.60 -1.83 5.98
N LYS A 48 -5.69 -1.15 5.29
CA LYS A 48 -4.28 -1.06 5.69
C LYS A 48 -3.60 0.17 5.12
N LEU A 49 -2.52 0.56 5.77
CA LEU A 49 -1.54 1.52 5.26
C LEU A 49 -0.29 0.75 4.84
N GLU A 50 0.19 1.02 3.63
CA GLU A 50 1.45 0.49 3.11
C GLU A 50 2.44 1.62 2.96
N TYR A 51 3.69 1.38 3.36
CA TYR A 51 4.80 2.29 3.18
C TYR A 51 5.74 1.75 2.10
N SER A 52 6.17 2.62 1.20
CA SER A 52 7.19 2.29 0.19
C SER A 52 8.50 2.98 0.56
N PRO A 53 9.50 2.28 1.12
CA PRO A 53 10.78 2.88 1.47
C PRO A 53 11.48 3.54 0.28
N LYS A 54 11.39 2.90 -0.90
CA LYS A 54 11.95 3.41 -2.15
C LYS A 54 11.39 4.76 -2.57
N ASN A 55 10.08 4.96 -2.40
CA ASN A 55 9.40 6.18 -2.86
C ASN A 55 9.14 7.17 -1.71
N ASP A 56 9.40 6.77 -0.48
CA ASP A 56 9.13 7.54 0.74
C ASP A 56 7.65 7.99 0.83
N LYS A 57 6.72 7.04 0.59
CA LYS A 57 5.26 7.32 0.45
C LYS A 57 4.40 6.31 1.19
N PHE A 58 3.35 6.79 1.82
CA PHE A 58 2.27 5.95 2.33
C PHE A 58 1.10 5.86 1.34
N ARG A 59 0.50 4.66 1.29
CA ARG A 59 -0.71 4.38 0.52
C ARG A 59 -1.76 3.73 1.41
N LEU A 60 -2.99 4.20 1.29
CA LEU A 60 -4.17 3.59 1.89
C LEU A 60 -4.75 2.56 0.93
N ILE A 61 -4.92 1.33 1.42
CA ILE A 61 -5.74 0.32 0.77
C ILE A 61 -7.10 0.30 1.45
N CYS A 62 -8.15 0.43 0.65
CA CYS A 62 -9.52 0.53 1.13
C CYS A 62 -10.53 -0.02 0.12
N PHE A 63 -11.75 -0.30 0.58
CA PHE A 63 -12.88 -0.57 -0.31
C PHE A 63 -13.85 0.60 -0.29
N MET A 64 -14.34 0.99 -1.46
CA MET A 64 -15.50 1.87 -1.57
C MET A 64 -16.74 1.14 -1.05
N ILE A 65 -17.52 1.85 -0.23
CA ILE A 65 -18.80 1.38 0.29
C ILE A 65 -19.94 2.01 -0.51
N SER A 66 -20.83 1.17 -1.05
CA SER A 66 -22.12 1.58 -1.61
C SER A 66 -23.19 0.63 -1.12
N GLU A 67 -24.37 1.15 -0.77
CA GLU A 67 -25.52 0.36 -0.31
C GLU A 67 -25.18 -0.64 0.83
N GLY A 68 -24.26 -0.25 1.71
CA GLY A 68 -23.82 -1.07 2.84
C GLY A 68 -22.85 -2.21 2.48
N LYS A 69 -22.41 -2.30 1.22
CA LYS A 69 -21.47 -3.32 0.74
C LYS A 69 -20.14 -2.72 0.34
N ALA A 70 -19.06 -3.42 0.65
CA ALA A 70 -17.74 -3.17 0.09
C ALA A 70 -17.66 -3.87 -1.28
N PHE A 71 -17.40 -3.12 -2.35
CA PHE A 71 -17.48 -3.69 -3.70
C PHE A 71 -16.34 -3.31 -4.66
N LYS A 72 -15.58 -2.26 -4.37
CA LYS A 72 -14.46 -1.85 -5.22
C LYS A 72 -13.25 -1.43 -4.41
N GLN A 73 -12.12 -2.09 -4.62
CA GLN A 73 -10.86 -1.74 -3.99
C GLN A 73 -10.25 -0.46 -4.58
N TYR A 74 -9.61 0.33 -3.71
CA TYR A 74 -8.82 1.50 -4.05
C TYR A 74 -7.46 1.44 -3.36
N ILE A 75 -6.45 1.94 -4.06
CA ILE A 75 -5.13 2.28 -3.51
C ILE A 75 -4.97 3.80 -3.66
N ILE A 76 -4.90 4.50 -2.54
CA ILE A 76 -4.90 5.97 -2.50
C ILE A 76 -3.57 6.43 -1.89
N ASN A 77 -2.79 7.23 -2.61
CA ASN A 77 -1.62 7.90 -2.02
C ASN A 77 -2.08 8.85 -0.93
N LEU A 78 -1.50 8.76 0.27
CA LEU A 78 -1.95 9.52 1.43
C LEU A 78 -1.81 11.03 1.21
N SER A 79 -0.72 11.47 0.55
CA SER A 79 -0.50 12.87 0.14
C SER A 79 -1.54 13.46 -0.81
N ARG A 80 -2.39 12.64 -1.43
CA ARG A 80 -3.47 13.10 -2.31
C ARG A 80 -4.81 13.25 -1.60
N ILE A 81 -4.91 12.79 -0.35
CA ILE A 81 -6.11 12.96 0.47
C ILE A 81 -6.19 14.43 0.87
N THR A 82 -7.35 15.03 0.64
CA THR A 82 -7.62 16.44 0.95
C THR A 82 -8.58 16.60 2.12
N ALA A 83 -9.33 15.55 2.49
CA ALA A 83 -10.16 15.53 3.68
C ALA A 83 -10.52 14.10 4.09
N ILE A 84 -10.66 13.87 5.39
CA ILE A 84 -11.23 12.65 5.97
C ILE A 84 -12.28 13.05 7.01
N LYS A 85 -13.42 12.38 6.99
CA LYS A 85 -14.46 12.52 8.00
C LYS A 85 -14.94 11.15 8.49
N ASP A 86 -14.94 10.94 9.80
CA ASP A 86 -15.56 9.75 10.40
C ASP A 86 -17.09 9.84 10.22
N THR A 87 -17.69 8.79 9.67
CA THR A 87 -19.15 8.70 9.53
C THR A 87 -19.86 8.25 10.80
N GLY A 88 -19.09 7.81 11.81
CA GLY A 88 -19.59 7.22 13.05
C GLY A 88 -20.11 5.79 12.88
N LYS A 89 -19.98 5.21 11.67
CA LYS A 89 -20.49 3.88 11.35
C LYS A 89 -19.37 2.86 11.30
N ILE A 90 -19.62 1.68 11.84
CA ILE A 90 -18.75 0.52 11.76
C ILE A 90 -19.25 -0.39 10.64
N PHE A 91 -18.33 -0.92 9.84
CA PHE A 91 -18.66 -1.87 8.79
C PHE A 91 -18.79 -3.29 9.36
N ASN A 92 -20.00 -3.86 9.22
CA ASN A 92 -20.34 -5.21 9.69
C ASN A 92 -20.57 -6.20 8.54
N GLY A 93 -20.31 -5.80 7.29
CA GLY A 93 -20.46 -6.66 6.13
C GLY A 93 -19.25 -7.57 5.91
N ASN A 94 -19.36 -8.42 4.89
CA ASN A 94 -18.22 -9.20 4.40
C ASN A 94 -17.24 -8.27 3.70
N ILE A 95 -15.96 -8.38 4.06
CA ILE A 95 -14.86 -7.66 3.41
C ILE A 95 -14.39 -8.56 2.26
N PRO A 96 -14.45 -8.09 1.00
CA PRO A 96 -13.88 -8.85 -0.12
C PRO A 96 -12.38 -9.06 0.08
N GLU A 97 -11.85 -10.10 -0.55
CA GLU A 97 -10.40 -10.32 -0.58
C GLU A 97 -9.70 -9.11 -1.21
N ILE A 98 -8.58 -8.69 -0.60
CA ILE A 98 -7.78 -7.59 -1.12
C ILE A 98 -7.07 -8.09 -2.38
N CYS A 99 -7.47 -7.59 -3.55
CA CYS A 99 -6.77 -7.81 -4.80
C CYS A 99 -5.50 -6.95 -4.83
N GLY A 100 -4.36 -7.50 -4.44
CA GLY A 100 -3.03 -6.97 -4.74
C GLY A 100 -2.30 -7.96 -5.65
N ASN A 101 -1.34 -7.49 -6.44
CA ASN A 101 -0.44 -8.40 -7.16
C ASN A 101 0.32 -9.23 -6.12
N THR A 102 -0.18 -10.42 -5.82
CA THR A 102 0.57 -11.53 -5.22
C THR A 102 1.41 -12.23 -6.29
N GLU A 103 1.61 -11.59 -7.45
CA GLU A 103 2.52 -12.06 -8.47
C GLU A 103 3.92 -11.93 -7.91
N SER A 104 4.44 -13.05 -7.40
CA SER A 104 5.86 -13.23 -7.20
C SER A 104 6.57 -13.13 -8.55
N VAL A 105 7.80 -12.65 -8.54
CA VAL A 105 8.62 -12.56 -9.74
C VAL A 105 9.87 -13.37 -9.45
N CYS A 106 10.07 -14.44 -10.22
CA CYS A 106 11.32 -15.19 -10.16
C CYS A 106 12.38 -14.46 -10.99
N VAL A 107 13.50 -14.13 -10.35
CA VAL A 107 14.67 -13.47 -10.95
C VAL A 107 15.86 -14.41 -10.89
N GLU A 108 16.49 -14.66 -12.03
CA GLU A 108 17.80 -15.33 -12.09
C GLU A 108 18.92 -14.27 -12.02
N VAL A 109 19.83 -14.43 -11.06
CA VAL A 109 20.93 -13.51 -10.78
C VAL A 109 22.26 -14.24 -11.02
N SER A 110 23.08 -13.71 -11.92
CA SER A 110 24.42 -14.23 -12.16
C SER A 110 25.42 -13.75 -11.08
N SER A 111 26.46 -14.54 -10.85
CA SER A 111 27.57 -14.18 -9.95
C SER A 111 28.52 -13.14 -10.54
N GLU A 112 28.39 -12.82 -11.83
CA GLU A 112 29.22 -11.82 -12.49
C GLU A 112 29.17 -10.46 -11.78
N ARG A 113 30.33 -9.82 -11.63
CA ARG A 113 30.46 -8.50 -10.97
C ARG A 113 29.89 -8.45 -9.55
N ASN A 114 29.90 -9.56 -8.82
CA ASN A 114 29.29 -9.74 -7.50
C ASN A 114 27.77 -9.47 -7.53
N GLY A 115 27.10 -9.90 -8.59
CA GLY A 115 25.66 -9.64 -8.81
C GLY A 115 24.78 -10.17 -7.68
N ILE A 116 25.08 -11.37 -7.15
CA ILE A 116 24.29 -12.00 -6.08
C ILE A 116 24.30 -11.16 -4.80
N GLU A 117 25.47 -10.79 -4.28
CA GLU A 117 25.58 -9.97 -3.05
C GLU A 117 24.86 -8.63 -3.20
N ARG A 118 25.05 -7.98 -4.36
CA ARG A 118 24.40 -6.70 -4.66
C ARG A 118 22.88 -6.83 -4.73
N PHE A 119 22.38 -7.90 -5.36
CA PHE A 119 20.96 -8.19 -5.41
C PHE A 119 20.40 -8.42 -4.00
N MET A 120 21.06 -9.24 -3.18
CA MET A 120 20.59 -9.49 -1.81
C MET A 120 20.56 -8.23 -0.96
N LEU A 121 21.54 -7.33 -1.11
CA LEU A 121 21.59 -6.04 -0.41
C LEU A 121 20.48 -5.09 -0.88
N GLU A 122 20.33 -4.90 -2.20
CA GLU A 122 19.34 -3.98 -2.77
C GLU A 122 17.90 -4.41 -2.43
N PHE A 123 17.64 -5.72 -2.49
CA PHE A 123 16.32 -6.29 -2.24
C PHE A 123 16.15 -6.83 -0.82
N ALA A 124 17.03 -6.46 0.13
CA ALA A 124 16.98 -6.95 1.51
C ALA A 124 15.62 -6.72 2.19
N GLY A 125 14.95 -5.60 1.87
CA GLY A 125 13.65 -5.23 2.44
C GLY A 125 12.42 -5.94 1.85
N TYR A 126 12.62 -6.81 0.85
CA TYR A 126 11.54 -7.63 0.28
C TYR A 126 11.55 -9.02 0.89
N GLU A 127 10.36 -9.57 1.13
CA GLU A 127 10.19 -11.01 1.34
C GLU A 127 10.65 -11.72 0.06
N LYS A 128 11.53 -12.70 0.21
CA LYS A 128 12.10 -13.45 -0.90
C LYS A 128 12.55 -14.83 -0.46
N ILE A 129 12.41 -15.80 -1.37
CA ILE A 129 12.97 -17.13 -1.22
C ILE A 129 14.09 -17.27 -2.26
N THR A 130 15.28 -17.69 -1.83
CA THR A 130 16.47 -17.71 -2.68
C THR A 130 17.04 -19.11 -2.76
N GLU A 131 17.35 -19.57 -3.96
CA GLU A 131 18.01 -20.86 -4.20
C GLU A 131 19.29 -20.62 -5.00
N PHE A 132 20.42 -21.13 -4.49
CA PHE A 132 21.70 -21.05 -5.17
C PHE A 132 22.01 -22.38 -5.85
N ASN A 133 22.30 -22.32 -7.15
CA ASN A 133 22.70 -23.49 -7.92
C ASN A 133 24.23 -23.52 -8.04
N GLU A 134 24.87 -24.49 -7.37
CA GLU A 134 26.33 -24.63 -7.36
C GLU A 134 26.92 -25.01 -8.72
N GLU A 135 26.16 -25.69 -9.59
CA GLU A 135 26.65 -26.16 -10.90
C GLU A 135 26.84 -25.02 -11.91
N ASN A 136 25.92 -24.05 -11.90
CA ASN A 136 25.97 -22.91 -12.83
C ASN A 136 26.37 -21.59 -12.15
N GLY A 137 26.54 -21.59 -10.83
CA GLY A 137 26.96 -20.42 -10.05
C GLY A 137 25.96 -19.26 -10.05
N LYS A 138 24.67 -19.55 -10.27
CA LYS A 138 23.58 -18.56 -10.29
C LYS A 138 22.65 -18.72 -9.10
N CYS A 139 21.97 -17.64 -8.75
CA CYS A 139 20.94 -17.63 -7.72
C CYS A 139 19.58 -17.31 -8.35
N THR A 140 18.54 -18.06 -8.01
CA THR A 140 17.16 -17.64 -8.24
C THR A 140 16.62 -16.97 -6.99
N ALA A 141 15.78 -15.96 -7.16
CA ALA A 141 15.07 -15.28 -6.08
C ALA A 141 13.61 -15.07 -6.49
N GLU A 142 12.67 -15.53 -5.66
CA GLU A 142 11.22 -15.35 -5.82
C GLU A 142 10.65 -14.45 -4.74
#